data_AF-A0A3D9HG56-F1
#
_entry.id   AF-A0A3D9HG56-F1
#
_cell.length_a   1.000
_cell.length_b   1.000
_cell.length_c   1.000
_cell.angle_alpha   90.00
_cell.angle_beta   90.00
_cell.angle_gamma   90.00
#
_symmetry.space_group_name_H-M   'P 1'
#
loop_
_entity.id
_entity.type
_entity.pdbx_description
1 polymer ?
#
loop_
_entity_poly.entity_id
_entity_poly.type
_entity_poly.pdbx_seq_one_letter_code
_entity_poly.pdbx_strand_id
1 'polypeptide(L)'
;MMKKQSFLFVSCDEAQHICDKAQYDEASSWEKFKLNIRLSYCKITRAYYKSNAMLTKRIKESKVECLDSTSKKNMKKELDKAIKEQAN
;
A
#
# COMPACT_ATOMS: atom_id res chain seq x y z
N MET A 1 -1.43 30.21 2.70
CA MET A 1 -2.50 29.96 1.70
C MET A 1 -2.82 28.47 1.69
N MET A 2 -3.94 28.06 2.30
CA MET A 2 -4.43 26.68 2.12
C MET A 2 -4.92 26.55 0.68
N LYS A 3 -4.26 25.70 -0.11
CA LYS A 3 -4.72 25.36 -1.46
C LYS A 3 -6.12 24.79 -1.32
N LYS A 4 -7.11 25.44 -1.94
CA LYS A 4 -8.48 24.95 -2.01
C LYS A 4 -8.43 23.66 -2.83
N GLN A 5 -8.37 22.53 -2.14
CA GLN A 5 -8.41 21.19 -2.71
C GLN A 5 -9.72 21.10 -3.49
N SER A 6 -9.65 21.10 -4.82
CA SER A 6 -10.85 20.83 -5.61
C SER A 6 -11.24 19.38 -5.35
N PHE A 7 -12.53 19.13 -5.14
CA PHE A 7 -13.08 17.81 -4.83
C PHE A 7 -12.59 16.69 -5.79
N LEU A 8 -12.29 17.05 -7.04
CA LEU A 8 -11.81 16.15 -8.08
C LEU A 8 -10.29 16.10 -8.23
N PHE A 9 -9.56 17.11 -7.76
CA PHE A 9 -8.12 17.24 -7.97
C PHE A 9 -7.36 17.11 -6.66
N VAL A 10 -6.68 15.98 -6.51
CA VAL A 10 -5.74 15.73 -5.41
C VAL A 10 -4.40 16.42 -5.67
N SER A 11 -3.72 16.80 -4.59
CA SER A 11 -2.33 17.25 -4.63
C SER A 11 -1.36 16.15 -5.10
N CYS A 12 -0.09 16.49 -5.38
CA CYS A 12 0.93 15.47 -5.68
C CYS A 12 1.08 14.50 -4.51
N ASP A 13 1.17 15.02 -3.29
CA ASP A 13 1.51 14.26 -2.09
C ASP A 13 0.36 13.31 -1.73
N GLU A 14 -0.88 13.79 -1.80
CA GLU A 14 -2.06 12.91 -1.64
C GLU A 14 -2.13 11.85 -2.74
N ALA A 15 -1.75 12.18 -3.97
CA ALA A 15 -1.73 11.19 -5.05
C ALA A 15 -0.66 10.12 -4.82
N GLN A 16 0.49 10.45 -4.23
CA GLN A 16 1.51 9.46 -3.83
C GLN A 16 0.96 8.55 -2.73
N HIS A 17 0.30 9.09 -1.72
CA HIS A 17 -0.37 8.27 -0.71
C HIS A 17 -1.45 7.36 -1.30
N ILE A 18 -2.22 7.83 -2.28
CA ILE A 18 -3.19 6.99 -2.99
C ILE A 18 -2.48 5.92 -3.84
N CYS A 19 -1.32 6.22 -4.45
CA CYS A 19 -0.51 5.21 -5.14
C CYS A 19 -0.05 4.09 -4.19
N ASP A 20 0.38 4.44 -2.97
CA ASP A 20 0.78 3.45 -1.96
C ASP A 20 -0.42 2.59 -1.56
N LYS A 21 -1.55 3.20 -1.19
CA LYS A 21 -2.78 2.45 -0.90
C LYS A 21 -3.19 1.54 -2.05
N ALA A 22 -3.09 2.02 -3.29
CA ALA A 22 -3.44 1.23 -4.47
C ALA A 22 -2.47 0.04 -4.68
N GLN A 23 -1.21 0.15 -4.27
CA GLN A 23 -0.23 -0.93 -4.35
C GLN A 23 -0.60 -2.11 -3.44
N TYR A 24 -1.24 -1.84 -2.30
CA TYR A 24 -1.64 -2.82 -1.29
C TYR A 24 -3.14 -3.17 -1.33
N ASP A 25 -3.83 -2.79 -2.40
CA ASP A 25 -5.28 -2.99 -2.55
C ASP A 25 -6.16 -2.30 -1.47
N GLU A 26 -5.64 -1.25 -0.83
CA GLU A 26 -6.31 -0.46 0.21
C GLU A 26 -7.01 0.79 -0.33
N ALA A 27 -6.75 1.16 -1.59
CA ALA A 27 -7.37 2.34 -2.20
C ALA A 27 -8.83 2.09 -2.60
N SER A 28 -9.72 2.97 -2.15
CA SER A 28 -11.13 2.98 -2.55
C SER A 28 -11.32 3.29 -4.03
N SER A 29 -12.47 2.93 -4.59
CA SER A 29 -12.83 3.25 -5.98
C SER A 29 -12.77 4.75 -6.28
N TRP A 30 -13.19 5.58 -5.31
CA TRP A 30 -13.15 7.04 -5.47
C TRP A 30 -11.72 7.60 -5.45
N GLU A 31 -10.84 7.05 -4.61
CA GLU A 31 -9.41 7.39 -4.62
C GLU A 31 -8.76 7.00 -5.94
N LYS A 32 -9.04 5.80 -6.46
CA LYS A 32 -8.54 5.34 -7.77
C LYS A 32 -8.99 6.25 -8.92
N PHE A 33 -10.25 6.72 -8.91
CA PHE A 33 -10.76 7.68 -9.89
C PHE A 33 -9.98 9.01 -9.86
N LYS A 34 -9.82 9.61 -8.67
CA LYS A 34 -9.03 10.84 -8.49
C LYS A 34 -7.57 10.67 -8.91
N LEU A 35 -6.97 9.50 -8.61
CA LEU A 35 -5.61 9.17 -9.02
C LEU A 35 -5.49 9.10 -10.55
N ASN A 36 -6.44 8.48 -11.24
CA ASN A 36 -6.43 8.41 -12.71
C ASN A 36 -6.45 9.80 -13.36
N ILE A 37 -7.25 10.73 -12.81
CA ILE A 37 -7.24 12.13 -13.24
C ILE A 37 -5.85 12.73 -13.04
N ARG A 38 -5.24 12.56 -11.86
CA ARG A 38 -3.89 13.09 -11.57
C ARG A 38 -2.82 12.53 -12.50
N LEU A 39 -2.87 11.22 -12.79
CA LEU A 39 -1.93 10.53 -13.68
C LEU A 39 -1.97 11.08 -15.11
N SER A 40 -3.12 11.59 -15.57
CA SER A 40 -3.24 12.14 -16.93
C SER A 40 -2.30 13.32 -17.19
N TYR A 41 -2.02 14.16 -16.19
CA TYR A 41 -1.24 15.39 -16.35
C TYR A 41 0.03 15.45 -15.48
N CYS A 42 0.09 14.75 -14.35
CA CYS A 42 1.20 14.86 -13.42
C CYS A 42 2.31 13.83 -13.72
N LYS A 43 3.47 14.31 -14.21
CA LYS A 43 4.64 13.47 -14.48
C LYS A 43 5.21 12.81 -13.22
N ILE A 44 5.19 13.50 -12.08
CA ILE A 44 5.71 13.00 -10.80
C ILE A 44 4.87 11.81 -10.32
N THR A 45 3.54 11.97 -10.26
CA THR A 45 2.63 10.88 -9.89
C THR A 45 2.75 9.69 -10.85
N ARG A 46 2.93 9.93 -12.16
CA ARG A 46 3.17 8.84 -13.14
C ARG A 46 4.46 8.06 -12.86
N ALA A 47 5.55 8.77 -12.56
CA ALA A 47 6.82 8.13 -12.24
C ALA A 47 6.70 7.27 -10.97
N TYR A 48 6.08 7.82 -9.92
CA TYR A 48 5.85 7.12 -8.66
C TYR A 48 4.97 5.88 -8.84
N TYR A 49 3.83 6.01 -9.52
CA TYR A 49 2.94 4.89 -9.85
C TYR A 49 3.66 3.79 -10.63
N LYS A 50 4.49 4.15 -11.61
CA LYS A 50 5.26 3.19 -12.41
C LYS A 50 6.29 2.44 -11.55
N SER A 51 6.97 3.12 -10.64
CA SER A 51 7.92 2.49 -9.70
C SER A 51 7.21 1.46 -8.81
N ASN A 52 6.06 1.81 -8.23
CA ASN A 52 5.29 0.88 -7.39
C ASN A 52 4.79 -0.33 -8.19
N ALA A 53 4.27 -0.11 -9.40
CA ALA A 53 3.84 -1.20 -10.29
C ALA A 53 4.99 -2.14 -10.66
N MET A 54 6.19 -1.58 -10.94
CA MET A 54 7.39 -2.36 -11.22
C MET A 54 7.84 -3.17 -10.00
N LEU A 55 7.85 -2.57 -8.81
CA LEU A 55 8.17 -3.27 -7.57
C LEU A 55 7.23 -4.46 -7.34
N THR A 56 5.91 -4.24 -7.43
CA THR A 56 4.91 -5.31 -7.27
C THR A 56 5.11 -6.41 -8.30
N LYS A 57 5.42 -6.07 -9.56
CA LYS A 57 5.72 -7.05 -10.60
C LYS A 57 6.96 -7.89 -10.23
N ARG A 58 8.06 -7.24 -9.82
CA ARG A 58 9.31 -7.93 -9.44
C ARG A 58 9.12 -8.86 -8.25
N ILE A 59 8.39 -8.43 -7.23
CA ILE A 59 8.07 -9.28 -6.06
C ILE A 59 7.30 -10.52 -6.52
N LYS A 60 6.27 -10.36 -7.35
CA LYS A 60 5.49 -11.50 -7.90
C LYS A 60 6.36 -12.44 -8.75
N GLU A 61 7.26 -11.89 -9.57
CA GLU A 61 8.21 -12.67 -10.39
C GLU A 61 9.23 -13.44 -9.54
N SER A 62 9.66 -12.88 -8.42
CA SER A 62 10.67 -13.50 -7.54
C SER A 62 10.17 -14.74 -6.80
N LYS A 63 8.87 -15.08 -6.90
CA LYS A 63 8.24 -16.26 -6.28
C LYS A 63 8.66 -16.44 -4.81
N VAL A 64 8.69 -15.34 -4.07
CA VAL A 64 9.10 -15.35 -2.65
C VAL A 64 8.27 -16.38 -1.91
N GLU A 65 8.94 -17.30 -1.21
CA GLU A 65 8.28 -18.23 -0.31
C GLU A 65 7.81 -17.44 0.91
N CYS A 66 6.51 -17.16 0.94
CA CYS A 66 5.87 -16.52 2.08
C CYS A 66 5.64 -17.54 3.19
N LEU A 67 5.76 -17.09 4.45
CA LEU A 67 5.38 -17.88 5.62
C LEU A 67 3.93 -18.37 5.48
N ASP A 68 3.73 -19.68 5.58
CA ASP A 68 2.39 -20.24 5.45
C ASP A 68 1.51 -19.83 6.63
N SER A 69 0.19 -19.81 6.38
CA SER A 69 -0.77 -19.32 7.37
C SER A 69 -0.82 -20.16 8.66
N THR A 70 -0.45 -21.45 8.58
CA THR A 70 -0.44 -22.37 9.71
C THR A 70 0.77 -22.10 10.59
N SER A 71 1.96 -22.01 10.00
CA SER A 71 3.19 -21.63 10.71
C SER A 71 3.04 -20.26 11.37
N LYS A 72 2.47 -19.28 10.68
CA LYS A 72 2.18 -17.96 11.27
C LYS A 72 1.26 -18.04 12.50
N LYS A 73 0.20 -18.84 12.43
CA LYS A 73 -0.72 -19.05 13.57
C LYS A 73 -0.03 -19.77 14.73
N ASN A 74 0.79 -20.78 14.43
CA ASN A 74 1.52 -21.53 15.45
C ASN A 74 2.56 -20.65 16.14
N MET A 75 3.36 -19.88 15.39
CA MET A 75 4.29 -18.90 15.94
C MET A 75 3.60 -17.91 16.88
N LYS A 76 2.41 -17.42 16.49
CA LYS A 76 1.63 -16.52 17.35
C LYS A 76 1.18 -17.20 18.65
N LYS A 77 0.69 -18.44 18.58
CA LYS A 77 0.27 -19.21 19.76
C LYS A 77 1.43 -19.42 20.73
N GLU A 78 2.60 -19.82 20.23
CA GLU A 78 3.79 -20.03 21.06
C GLU A 78 4.27 -18.71 21.69
N LEU A 79 4.25 -17.62 20.93
CA LEU A 79 4.57 -16.30 21.46
C LEU A 79 3.60 -15.87 22.57
N ASP A 80 2.29 -16.00 22.34
CA ASP A 80 1.26 -15.64 23.33
C ASP A 80 1.37 -16.50 24.60
N LYS A 81 1.77 -17.77 24.47
CA LYS A 81 2.04 -18.66 25.60
C LYS A 81 3.27 -18.21 26.39
N ALA A 82 4.38 -17.94 25.73
CA ALA A 82 5.61 -17.46 26.37
C ALA A 82 5.41 -16.13 27.11
N ILE A 83 4.63 -15.21 26.53
CA ILE A 83 4.28 -13.93 27.18
C ILE A 83 3.48 -14.18 28.46
N LYS A 84 2.51 -15.10 28.45
CA LYS A 84 1.74 -15.44 29.65
C LYS A 84 2.59 -16.12 30.72
N GLU A 85 3.52 -16.98 30.32
CA GLU A 85 4.44 -17.65 31.23
C GLU A 85 5.43 -16.67 31.89
N GLN A 86 5.85 -15.61 31.20
CA GLN A 86 6.68 -14.55 31.78
C GLN A 86 5.91 -13.56 32.67
N ALA A 87 4.61 -13.45 32.50
CA ALA A 87 3.76 -12.53 33.26
C ALA A 87 3.28 -13.10 34.61
N ASN A 88 3.50 -14.40 34.86
CA ASN A 88 3.24 -15.10 36.12
C ASN A 88 4.54 -15.31 36.90
#